data_AF-A0A7K2W647-F1
#
_entry.id   AF-A0A7K2W647-F1
#
_cell.length_a   1.000
_cell.length_b   1.000
_cell.length_c   1.000
_cell.angle_alpha   90.00
_cell.angle_beta   90.00
_cell.angle_gamma   90.00
#
_symmetry.space_group_name_H-M   'P 1'
#
loop_
_entity.id
_entity.type
_entity.pdbx_description
1 polymer ?
#
loop_
_entity_poly.entity_id
_entity_poly.type
_entity_poly.pdbx_seq_one_letter_code
_entity_poly.pdbx_strand_id
1 'polypeptide(L)'
;MTDAPGTEPIRLDRDQATSLARLLREVEQFMDECDETVEEALAAHFGLAPASEAFSAALCFHADTIETALSIESATSRTPT
;
A
#
# COMPACT_ATOMS: atom_id res chain seq x y z
N MET A 1 12.73 -12.48 -21.81
CA MET A 1 11.96 -12.47 -20.56
C MET A 1 12.96 -12.47 -19.45
N THR A 2 13.26 -11.28 -18.91
CA THR A 2 14.27 -11.11 -17.85
C THR A 2 13.52 -11.17 -16.53
N ASP A 3 13.61 -12.31 -15.86
CA ASP A 3 13.08 -12.52 -14.52
C ASP A 3 13.83 -11.58 -13.56
N ALA A 4 13.12 -10.69 -12.89
CA ALA A 4 13.72 -9.76 -11.93
C ALA A 4 14.17 -10.56 -10.69
N PRO A 5 15.36 -10.30 -10.13
CA PRO A 5 15.91 -11.12 -9.07
C PRO A 5 15.05 -11.03 -7.79
N GLY A 6 14.41 -12.15 -7.43
CA GLY A 6 14.33 -12.63 -6.05
C GLY A 6 13.58 -11.78 -5.04
N THR A 7 12.33 -11.38 -5.33
CA THR A 7 11.43 -10.95 -4.26
C THR A 7 10.74 -12.20 -3.70
N GLU A 8 11.35 -12.85 -2.71
CA GLU A 8 10.59 -13.83 -1.92
C GLU A 8 9.34 -13.13 -1.36
N PRO A 9 8.14 -13.74 -1.49
CA PRO A 9 6.92 -13.12 -1.02
C PRO A 9 6.99 -12.95 0.50
N ILE A 10 6.89 -11.69 0.95
CA ILE A 10 6.81 -11.37 2.38
C ILE A 10 5.51 -11.95 2.92
N ARG A 11 5.61 -12.80 3.93
CA ARG A 11 4.45 -13.35 4.63
C ARG A 11 4.16 -12.51 5.86
N LEU A 12 3.00 -11.87 5.84
CA LEU A 12 2.49 -11.11 6.97
C LEU A 12 1.39 -11.91 7.66
N ASP A 13 1.37 -11.87 8.99
CA ASP A 13 0.17 -12.29 9.72
C ASP A 13 -0.95 -11.25 9.55
N ARG A 14 -2.13 -11.59 10.04
CA ARG A 14 -3.35 -10.77 9.86
C ARG A 14 -3.23 -9.39 10.50
N ASP A 15 -2.61 -9.29 11.66
CA ASP A 15 -2.46 -8.01 12.39
C ASP A 15 -1.43 -7.12 11.68
N GLN A 16 -0.35 -7.73 11.18
CA GLN A 16 0.66 -7.06 10.35
C GLN A 16 0.07 -6.57 9.03
N ALA A 17 -0.72 -7.39 8.33
CA ALA A 17 -1.39 -7.00 7.10
C ALA A 17 -2.41 -5.87 7.33
N THR A 18 -3.17 -5.95 8.43
CA THR A 18 -4.10 -4.88 8.82
C THR A 18 -3.37 -3.56 9.13
N SER A 19 -2.26 -3.64 9.86
CA SER A 19 -1.43 -2.47 10.19
C SER A 19 -0.81 -1.85 8.93
N LEU A 20 -0.37 -2.69 7.99
CA LEU A 20 0.16 -2.23 6.71
C LEU A 20 -0.91 -1.51 5.89
N ALA A 21 -2.11 -2.08 5.76
CA ALA A 21 -3.21 -1.41 5.04
C ALA A 21 -3.52 -0.03 5.64
N ARG A 22 -3.59 0.07 6.97
CA ARG A 22 -3.80 1.36 7.66
C ARG A 22 -2.68 2.36 7.38
N LEU A 23 -1.42 1.93 7.47
CA LEU A 23 -0.28 2.79 7.18
C LEU A 23 -0.34 3.30 5.74
N LEU A 24 -0.65 2.44 4.77
CA LEU A 24 -0.77 2.84 3.37
C LEU A 24 -1.85 3.92 3.17
N ARG A 25 -2.98 3.81 3.88
CA ARG A 25 -4.04 4.83 3.87
C ARG A 25 -3.62 6.15 4.51
N GLU A 26 -2.91 6.10 5.63
CA GLU A 26 -2.41 7.32 6.28
C GLU A 26 -1.40 8.04 5.40
N VAL A 27 -0.56 7.30 4.66
CA VAL A 27 0.39 7.89 3.70
C VAL A 27 -0.33 8.45 2.47
N GLU A 28 -1.33 7.75 1.93
CA GLU A 28 -2.20 8.27 0.86
C GLU A 28 -2.85 9.59 1.28
N GLN A 29 -3.52 9.62 2.43
CA GLN A 29 -4.15 10.84 2.97
C GLN A 29 -3.14 11.96 3.19
N PHE A 30 -1.95 11.64 3.73
CA PHE A 30 -0.89 12.63 3.89
C PHE A 30 -0.49 13.24 2.54
N MET A 31 -0.35 12.43 1.49
CA MET A 31 0.01 12.92 0.17
C MET A 31 -1.10 13.77 -0.47
N ASP A 32 -2.36 13.38 -0.30
CA ASP A 32 -3.52 14.11 -0.83
C ASP A 32 -3.75 15.47 -0.13
N GLU A 33 -3.44 15.55 1.18
CA GLU A 33 -3.65 16.76 1.98
C GLU A 33 -2.41 17.67 2.08
N CYS A 34 -1.24 17.20 1.64
CA CYS A 34 -0.01 17.99 1.75
C CYS A 34 0.05 19.13 0.72
N ASP A 35 0.73 20.21 1.10
CA ASP A 35 1.00 21.32 0.18
C ASP A 35 1.94 20.86 -0.94
N GLU A 36 1.76 21.42 -2.14
CA GLU A 36 2.57 21.12 -3.34
C GLU A 36 4.08 21.21 -3.05
N THR A 37 4.51 22.16 -2.22
CA THR A 37 5.92 22.32 -1.84
C THR A 37 6.44 21.13 -1.01
N VAL A 38 5.59 20.57 -0.16
CA VAL A 38 5.91 19.41 0.68
C VAL A 38 5.92 18.15 -0.18
N GLU A 39 4.96 18.01 -1.09
CA GLU A 39 4.92 16.92 -2.07
C GLU A 39 6.19 16.90 -2.92
N GLU A 40 6.59 18.04 -3.48
CA GLU A 40 7.82 18.18 -4.27
C GLU A 40 9.07 17.84 -3.45
N ALA A 41 9.17 18.31 -2.20
CA ALA A 41 10.29 18.01 -1.32
C ALA A 41 10.37 16.52 -0.97
N LEU A 42 9.22 15.88 -0.71
CA LEU A 42 9.12 14.45 -0.45
C LEU A 42 9.52 13.64 -1.70
N ALA A 43 8.99 14.05 -2.86
CA ALA A 43 9.30 13.42 -4.13
C ALA A 43 10.79 13.57 -4.49
N ALA A 44 11.40 14.71 -4.22
CA ALA A 44 12.84 14.91 -4.39
C ALA A 44 13.65 14.06 -3.40
N HIS A 45 13.24 13.99 -2.14
CA HIS A 45 13.96 13.26 -1.09
C HIS A 45 13.99 11.75 -1.34
N PHE A 46 12.85 11.17 -1.73
CA PHE A 46 12.74 9.74 -2.00
C PHE A 46 13.00 9.37 -3.47
N GLY A 47 13.34 10.35 -4.32
CA GLY A 47 13.57 10.13 -5.75
C GLY A 47 12.31 9.70 -6.51
N LEU A 48 11.14 10.11 -6.02
CA LEU A 48 9.83 9.83 -6.61
C LEU A 48 9.45 10.83 -7.70
N ALA A 49 10.14 11.96 -7.88
CA ALA A 49 9.80 12.93 -8.92
C ALA A 49 10.09 12.38 -10.34
N PRO A 50 9.18 12.51 -11.33
CA PRO A 50 7.86 13.17 -11.31
C PRO A 50 6.68 12.22 -11.01
N ALA A 51 6.93 11.05 -10.45
CA ALA A 51 5.99 9.96 -10.19
C ALA A 51 5.35 9.98 -8.79
N SER A 52 5.23 11.14 -8.11
CA SER A 52 4.58 11.24 -6.79
C SER A 52 3.10 10.80 -6.86
N GLU A 53 2.36 11.29 -7.87
CA GLU A 53 0.99 10.87 -8.12
C GLU A 53 0.88 9.35 -8.39
N ALA A 54 1.79 8.82 -9.22
CA ALA A 54 1.83 7.39 -9.53
C ALA A 54 2.18 6.53 -8.31
N PHE A 55 2.99 7.07 -7.40
CA PHE A 55 3.31 6.45 -6.12
C PHE A 55 2.08 6.44 -5.20
N SER A 56 1.38 7.57 -5.05
CA SER A 56 0.12 7.63 -4.28
C SER A 56 -0.91 6.63 -4.80
N ALA A 57 -1.11 6.57 -6.12
CA ALA A 57 -2.01 5.60 -6.76
C ALA A 57 -1.62 4.13 -6.48
N ALA A 58 -0.31 3.83 -6.45
CA ALA A 58 0.17 2.50 -6.11
C ALA A 58 -0.08 2.14 -4.64
N LEU A 59 0.08 3.09 -3.71
CA LEU A 59 -0.25 2.89 -2.29
C LEU A 59 -1.73 2.56 -2.11
N CYS A 60 -2.61 3.32 -2.77
CA CYS A 60 -4.05 3.10 -2.76
C CYS A 60 -4.41 1.69 -3.26
N PHE A 61 -3.90 1.30 -4.43
CA PHE A 61 -4.13 -0.03 -5.01
C PHE A 61 -3.66 -1.17 -4.08
N HIS A 62 -2.53 -1.00 -3.42
CA HIS A 62 -2.01 -2.00 -2.48
C HIS A 62 -2.86 -2.07 -1.20
N ALA A 63 -3.31 -0.93 -0.66
CA ALA A 63 -4.22 -0.89 0.47
C ALA A 63 -5.53 -1.64 0.16
N ASP A 64 -6.17 -1.32 -0.96
CA ASP A 64 -7.40 -1.97 -1.43
C ASP A 64 -7.24 -3.49 -1.56
N THR A 65 -6.11 -3.92 -2.12
CA THR A 65 -5.80 -5.34 -2.31
C THR A 65 -5.71 -6.08 -0.97
N ILE A 66 -5.03 -5.48 0.02
CA ILE A 66 -4.88 -6.06 1.36
C ILE A 66 -6.22 -6.09 2.08
N GLU A 67 -6.98 -4.99 2.05
CA GLU A 67 -8.31 -4.89 2.67
C GLU A 67 -9.29 -5.92 2.09
N THR A 68 -9.26 -6.12 0.77
CA THR A 68 -10.05 -7.14 0.08
C THR A 68 -9.66 -8.55 0.53
N ALA A 69 -8.36 -8.86 0.58
CA ALA A 69 -7.87 -10.16 1.02
C ALA A 69 -8.28 -10.47 2.47
N LEU A 70 -8.13 -9.49 3.38
CA LEU A 70 -8.55 -9.61 4.79
C LEU A 70 -10.05 -9.83 4.93
N SER A 71 -10.86 -9.21 4.09
CA SER A 71 -12.31 -9.34 4.06
C SER A 71 -12.77 -10.74 3.59
N ILE A 72 -12.12 -11.27 2.55
CA ILE A 72 -12.41 -12.62 2.01
C ILE A 72 -12.05 -13.70 3.05
N GLU A 73 -10.90 -13.59 3.71
CA GLU A 73 -10.52 -14.51 4.79
C GLU A 73 -11.59 -14.55 5.89
N SER A 74 -12.08 -13.37 6.31
CA SER A 74 -13.13 -13.22 7.33
C SER A 74 -14.48 -13.83 6.91
N ALA A 75 -14.80 -13.82 5.61
CA ALA A 75 -16.01 -14.43 5.07
C ALA A 75 -15.88 -15.96 5.02
N THR A 76 -14.71 -16.47 4.65
CA THR A 76 -14.43 -17.91 4.53
C THR A 76 -14.47 -18.61 5.90
N SER A 77 -13.93 -17.97 6.95
CA SER A 77 -13.94 -18.50 8.33
C SER A 77 -15.35 -18.56 8.97
N ARG A 78 -16.37 -17.92 8.38
CA ARG A 78 -17.74 -17.83 8.91
C ARG A 78 -18.72 -18.85 8.31
N THR A 79 -18.23 -19.88 7.62
CA THR A 79 -19.07 -20.98 7.12
C THR A 79 -18.97 -22.18 8.07
N PRO A 80 -19.78 -22.27 9.15
CA PRO A 80 -19.92 -23.50 9.91
C PRO A 80 -20.79 -24.49 9.12
N THR A 81 -20.35 -25.74 9.10
CA THR A 81 -21.06 -26.90 8.54
C THR A 81 -22.29 -27.23 9.38
#